data_AF-A0AA95DAH0-F1
#
_entry.id   AF-A0AA95DAH0-F1
#
_cell.length_a   1.000
_cell.length_b   1.000
_cell.length_c   1.000
_cell.angle_alpha   90.00
_cell.angle_beta   90.00
_cell.angle_gamma   90.00
#
_symmetry.space_group_name_H-M   'P 1'
#
loop_
_entity.id
_entity.type
_entity.pdbx_description
1 polymer ?
#
loop_
_entity_poly.entity_id
_entity_poly.type
_entity_poly.pdbx_seq_one_letter_code
_entity_poly.pdbx_strand_id
1 'polypeptide(L)'
;MVVSEDGLSCQPTKTLDQIRIEDYSCVILPGMVNIVPALQDEKLISFLRSLSEQDILIAAISSAPLLLAKAGLLNDTKFTG
;
A
#
# COMPACT_ATOMS: atom_id res chain seq x y z
N MET A 1 1.36 -10.36 -14.85
CA MET A 1 0.67 -9.16 -15.36
C MET A 1 -0.48 -8.87 -14.43
N VAL A 2 -0.60 -7.62 -13.98
CA VAL A 2 -1.76 -7.12 -13.22
C VAL A 2 -2.54 -6.20 -14.14
N VAL A 3 -3.85 -6.32 -14.18
CA VAL A 3 -4.71 -5.52 -15.06
C VAL A 3 -5.56 -4.60 -14.18
N SER A 4 -5.58 -3.30 -14.48
CA SER A 4 -6.42 -2.33 -13.78
C SER A 4 -7.90 -2.49 -14.14
N GLU A 5 -8.77 -1.79 -13.41
CA GLU A 5 -10.20 -1.74 -13.69
C GLU A 5 -10.53 -1.30 -15.12
N ASP A 6 -9.78 -0.32 -15.64
CA ASP A 6 -9.94 0.23 -17.00
C ASP A 6 -9.16 -0.55 -18.07
N GLY A 7 -8.60 -1.72 -17.72
CA GLY A 7 -7.90 -2.58 -18.67
C GLY A 7 -6.43 -2.22 -18.92
N LEU A 8 -5.84 -1.29 -18.15
CA LEU A 8 -4.42 -0.99 -18.24
C LEU A 8 -3.61 -2.17 -17.70
N SER A 9 -2.73 -2.70 -18.53
CA SER A 9 -1.80 -3.76 -18.11
C SER A 9 -0.56 -3.18 -17.46
N CYS A 10 -0.29 -3.60 -16.23
CA CYS A 10 0.87 -3.25 -15.45
C CYS A 10 1.74 -4.50 -15.21
N GLN A 11 3.05 -4.36 -15.43
CA GLN A 11 4.02 -5.40 -15.10
C GLN A 11 4.73 -5.04 -13.79
N PRO A 12 4.52 -5.82 -12.71
CA PRO A 12 5.30 -5.65 -11.49
C PRO A 12 6.79 -5.87 -11.76
N THR A 13 7.64 -4.97 -11.27
CA THR A 13 9.10 -5.08 -11.41
C THR A 13 9.76 -5.80 -10.23
N LYS A 14 9.09 -5.83 -9.07
CA LYS A 14 9.55 -6.46 -7.82
C LYS A 14 8.38 -7.10 -7.06
N THR A 15 8.67 -8.14 -6.30
CA THR A 15 7.80 -8.63 -5.22
C THR A 15 8.12 -7.88 -3.92
N LEU A 16 7.24 -7.96 -2.92
CA LEU A 16 7.50 -7.34 -1.60
C LEU A 16 8.79 -7.85 -0.94
N ASP A 17 9.18 -9.11 -1.15
CA ASP A 17 10.42 -9.67 -0.57
C ASP A 17 11.71 -9.09 -1.19
N GLN A 18 11.58 -8.43 -2.34
CA GLN A 18 12.70 -7.83 -3.08
C GLN A 18 12.84 -6.33 -2.83
N ILE A 19 11.97 -5.75 -1.99
CA ILE A 19 11.96 -4.34 -1.63
C ILE A 19 12.83 -4.15 -0.39
N ARG A 20 13.72 -3.17 -0.47
CA ARG A 20 14.40 -2.55 0.68
C ARG A 20 13.88 -1.13 0.75
N ILE A 21 13.21 -0.78 1.85
CA ILE A 21 12.44 0.47 1.92
C ILE A 21 13.35 1.71 1.84
N GLU A 22 14.59 1.57 2.28
CA GLU A 22 15.63 2.59 2.27
C GLU A 22 16.07 3.00 0.85
N ASP A 23 15.77 2.17 -0.15
CA ASP A 23 16.04 2.48 -1.56
C ASP A 23 14.98 3.43 -2.17
N TYR A 24 13.93 3.79 -1.42
CA TYR A 24 12.78 4.55 -1.91
C TYR A 24 12.55 5.83 -1.11
N SER A 25 12.17 6.90 -1.80
CA SER A 25 11.80 8.17 -1.16
C SER A 25 10.34 8.22 -0.71
N CYS A 26 9.47 7.39 -1.28
CA CYS A 26 8.05 7.35 -0.94
C CYS A 26 7.39 6.02 -1.30
N VAL A 27 6.22 5.79 -0.69
CA VAL A 27 5.27 4.72 -1.04
C VAL A 27 3.97 5.35 -1.50
N ILE A 28 3.49 4.94 -2.67
CA ILE A 28 2.21 5.40 -3.24
C ILE A 28 1.26 4.21 -3.32
N LEU A 29 0.09 4.34 -2.69
CA LEU A 29 -0.97 3.34 -2.71
C LEU A 29 -2.14 3.84 -3.56
N PRO A 30 -2.30 3.34 -4.80
CA PRO A 30 -3.44 3.68 -5.63
C PRO A 30 -4.72 3.03 -5.11
N GLY A 31 -5.86 3.60 -5.50
CA GLY A 31 -7.17 3.01 -5.26
C GLY A 31 -7.36 1.68 -6.00
N MET A 32 -8.35 0.92 -5.54
CA MET A 32 -8.78 -0.33 -6.15
C MET A 32 -10.28 -0.55 -5.96
N VAL A 33 -10.93 -1.10 -6.99
CA VAL A 33 -12.38 -1.44 -6.96
C VAL A 33 -12.69 -2.49 -5.92
N ASN A 34 -11.87 -3.54 -5.85
CA ASN A 34 -12.03 -4.62 -4.90
C ASN A 34 -10.85 -4.68 -3.93
N ILE A 35 -11.01 -4.05 -2.78
CA ILE A 35 -9.98 -3.96 -1.75
C ILE A 35 -9.94 -5.17 -0.80
N VAL A 36 -10.99 -6.01 -0.80
CA VAL A 36 -11.12 -7.10 0.17
C VAL A 36 -9.95 -8.08 0.13
N PRO A 37 -9.46 -8.56 -1.04
CA PRO A 37 -8.31 -9.46 -1.08
C PRO A 37 -7.04 -8.82 -0.49
N ALA A 38 -6.82 -7.52 -0.74
CA ALA A 38 -5.66 -6.80 -0.22
C ALA A 38 -5.73 -6.61 1.31
N LEU A 39 -6.93 -6.41 1.86
CA LEU A 39 -7.14 -6.31 3.33
C LEU A 39 -6.90 -7.64 4.06
N GLN A 40 -7.00 -8.77 3.36
CA GLN A 40 -6.79 -10.12 3.89
C GLN A 40 -5.37 -10.65 3.64
N ASP A 41 -4.55 -9.92 2.87
CA ASP A 41 -3.17 -10.30 2.61
C ASP A 41 -2.29 -9.89 3.80
N GLU A 42 -2.06 -10.83 4.71
CA GLU A 42 -1.23 -10.63 5.90
C GLU A 42 0.21 -10.20 5.58
N LYS A 43 0.74 -10.59 4.42
CA LYS A 43 2.08 -10.18 4.00
C LYS A 43 2.11 -8.71 3.59
N LEU A 44 1.11 -8.26 2.84
CA LEU A 44 0.93 -6.85 2.51
C LEU A 44 0.72 -6.01 3.77
N ILE A 45 -0.19 -6.43 4.66
CA ILE A 45 -0.48 -5.68 5.89
C ILE A 45 0.75 -5.62 6.81
N SER A 46 1.52 -6.71 6.91
CA SER A 46 2.76 -6.74 7.70
C SER A 46 3.84 -5.83 7.09
N PHE A 47 3.98 -5.83 5.76
CA PHE A 47 4.88 -4.90 5.07
C PHE A 47 4.49 -3.44 5.36
N LEU A 48 3.22 -3.07 5.20
CA LEU A 48 2.73 -1.72 5.51
C LEU A 48 2.98 -1.37 6.97
N ARG A 49 2.70 -2.28 7.91
CA ARG A 49 2.95 -2.04 9.34
C ARG A 49 4.42 -1.73 9.63
N SER A 50 5.36 -2.41 8.96
CA SER A 50 6.80 -2.14 9.14
C SER A 50 7.22 -0.74 8.71
N LEU A 51 6.42 -0.05 7.87
CA LEU A 51 6.69 1.34 7.49
C LEU A 51 6.54 2.32 8.65
N SER A 52 5.87 1.94 9.75
CA SER A 52 5.76 2.79 10.95
C SER A 52 7.11 3.07 11.61
N GLU A 53 8.12 2.24 11.34
CA GLU A 53 9.48 2.36 11.88
C GLU A 53 10.41 3.14 10.94
N GLN A 54 9.91 3.60 9.79
CA GLN A 54 10.68 4.18 8.70
C GLN A 54 10.33 5.66 8.52
N ASP A 55 11.32 6.50 8.25
CA ASP A 55 11.10 7.89 7.83
C ASP A 55 10.81 7.94 6.33
N ILE A 56 9.60 7.49 5.94
CA ILE A 56 9.17 7.44 4.53
C ILE A 56 7.83 8.15 4.32
N LEU A 57 7.75 8.93 3.24
CA LEU A 57 6.52 9.56 2.82
C LEU A 57 5.55 8.51 2.25
N ILE A 58 4.35 8.44 2.82
CA ILE A 58 3.26 7.57 2.34
C ILE A 58 2.14 8.42 1.76
N ALA A 59 1.76 8.17 0.51
CA ALA A 59 0.60 8.76 -0.14
C ALA A 59 -0.41 7.66 -0.49
N ALA A 60 -1.69 7.86 -0.13
CA ALA A 60 -2.77 6.93 -0.41
C ALA A 60 -4.01 7.69 -0.88
N ILE A 61 -4.77 7.10 -1.81
CA ILE A 61 -5.97 7.72 -2.40
C ILE A 61 -7.11 6.71 -2.55
N SER A 62 -8.36 7.19 -2.55
CA SER A 62 -9.55 6.39 -2.76
C SER A 62 -9.69 5.30 -1.69
N SER A 63 -9.80 4.03 -2.06
CA SER A 63 -9.93 2.93 -1.10
C SER A 63 -8.64 2.62 -0.33
N ALA A 64 -7.47 3.05 -0.81
CA ALA A 64 -6.17 2.67 -0.26
C ALA A 64 -5.91 3.03 1.22
N PRO A 65 -6.39 4.16 1.78
CA PRO A 65 -6.21 4.47 3.20
C PRO A 65 -6.77 3.40 4.15
N LEU A 66 -7.70 2.55 3.70
CA LEU A 66 -8.18 1.40 4.48
C LEU A 66 -7.05 0.39 4.78
N LEU A 67 -6.08 0.22 3.87
CA LEU A 67 -4.91 -0.63 4.11
C LEU A 67 -4.01 -0.04 5.20
N LEU A 68 -3.83 1.29 5.18
CA LEU A 68 -3.05 2.00 6.20
C LEU A 68 -3.74 1.94 7.57
N ALA A 69 -5.06 2.10 7.61
CA ALA A 69 -5.85 1.92 8.83
C ALA A 69 -5.70 0.50 9.39
N LYS A 70 -5.81 -0.53 8.53
CA LYS A 70 -5.64 -1.94 8.90
C LYS A 70 -4.21 -2.24 9.40
N ALA A 71 -3.20 -1.56 8.85
CA ALA A 71 -1.81 -1.66 9.28
C ALA A 71 -1.51 -0.90 10.59
N GLY A 72 -2.41 -0.05 11.07
CA GLY A 72 -2.24 0.78 12.26
C GLY A 72 -1.52 2.11 12.01
N LEU A 73 -1.27 2.48 10.76
CA LEU A 73 -0.53 3.69 10.38
C LEU A 73 -1.35 4.98 10.48
N LEU A 74 -2.66 4.87 10.71
CA LEU A 74 -3.58 6.01 10.77
C LEU A 74 -4.13 6.31 12.17
N ASN A 75 -3.68 5.61 13.22
CA ASN A 75 -4.26 5.71 14.56
C ASN A 75 -4.32 7.16 15.11
N ASP A 76 -3.30 7.96 14.80
CA ASP A 76 -3.19 9.36 15.25
C ASP A 76 -3.06 10.35 14.07
N THR A 77 -3.46 9.91 12.87
CA THR A 77 -3.27 10.66 11.62
C THR A 77 -4.61 11.14 11.10
N LYS A 78 -4.74 12.44 10.80
CA LYS A 78 -5.89 12.96 10.04
C LYS A 78 -5.74 12.57 8.57
N PHE A 79 -6.77 11.97 7.99
CA PHE A 79 -6.75 11.53 6.60
C PHE A 79 -8.11 11.74 5.91
N THR A 80 -8.09 11.61 4.59
CA THR A 80 -9.27 11.44 3.75
C THR A 80 -9.05 10.22 2.85
N GLY A 81 -10.13 9.65 2.30
CA GLY A 81 -10.10 8.52 1.39
C GLY A 81 -10.94 8.83 0.17
#